data_AF-A0A942CJ79-F1
#
_entry.id   AF-A0A942CJ79-F1
#
_cell.length_a   1.000
_cell.length_b   1.000
_cell.length_c   1.000
_cell.angle_alpha   90.00
_cell.angle_beta   90.00
_cell.angle_gamma   90.00
#
_symmetry.space_group_name_H-M   'P 1'
#
loop_
_entity.id
_entity.type
_entity.pdbx_description
1 polymer ?
#
loop_
_entity_poly.entity_id
_entity_poly.type
_entity_poly.pdbx_seq_one_letter_code
_entity_poly.pdbx_strand_id
1 'polypeptide(L)'
;MSDPFVREFLLTFWKIHILHHAEEERGVYGMWMIEELSHHGYRLSPGTLYPILARMAHRGWIKAVEPRSSRDARVYRITPAGAEVLDRLRRALAELDGEVGRRPAEARPARTGRSSRR
;
A
#
# COMPACT_ATOMS: atom_id res chain seq x y z
N MET A 1 -10.09 -10.67 10.85
CA MET A 1 -8.74 -10.12 11.13
C MET A 1 -8.76 -9.54 12.53
N SER A 2 -8.05 -10.16 13.47
CA SER A 2 -8.02 -9.79 14.89
C SER A 2 -6.87 -8.84 15.26
N ASP A 3 -5.83 -8.73 14.41
CA ASP A 3 -4.68 -7.86 14.67
C ASP A 3 -5.01 -6.37 14.41
N PRO A 4 -4.98 -5.50 15.44
CA PRO A 4 -5.19 -4.06 15.29
C PRO A 4 -4.21 -3.39 14.33
N PHE A 5 -2.96 -3.85 14.28
CA PHE A 5 -1.94 -3.27 13.40
C PHE A 5 -2.33 -3.40 11.92
N VAL A 6 -2.82 -4.58 11.53
CA VAL A 6 -3.26 -4.83 10.16
C VAL A 6 -4.47 -3.94 9.82
N ARG A 7 -5.43 -3.81 10.76
CA ARG A 7 -6.64 -3.02 10.55
C ARG A 7 -6.35 -1.52 10.47
N GLU A 8 -5.45 -1.01 11.30
CA GLU A 8 -5.23 0.43 11.43
C GLU A 8 -4.20 0.94 10.42
N PHE A 9 -3.16 0.16 10.15
CA PHE A 9 -2.05 0.60 9.30
C PHE A 9 -2.03 -0.11 7.94
N LEU A 10 -2.02 -1.44 7.90
CA LEU A 10 -1.83 -2.17 6.63
C LEU A 10 -3.02 -2.00 5.67
N LEU A 11 -4.25 -1.89 6.19
CA LEU A 11 -5.42 -1.56 5.37
C LEU A 11 -5.24 -0.24 4.61
N THR A 12 -4.51 0.72 5.16
CA THR A 12 -4.22 1.99 4.49
C THR A 12 -3.21 1.78 3.38
N PHE A 13 -2.11 1.06 3.64
CA PHE A 13 -1.11 0.76 2.62
C PHE A 13 -1.67 -0.02 1.43
N TRP A 14 -2.56 -0.99 1.67
CA TRP A 14 -3.20 -1.72 0.56
C TRP A 14 -4.04 -0.82 -0.35
N LYS A 15 -4.69 0.22 0.18
CA LYS A 15 -5.41 1.19 -0.66
C LYS A 15 -4.45 1.99 -1.53
N ILE A 16 -3.24 2.29 -1.04
CA ILE A 16 -2.20 2.97 -1.83
C ILE A 16 -1.75 2.07 -2.98
N HIS A 17 -1.46 0.79 -2.71
CA HIS A 17 -1.14 -0.20 -3.77
C HIS A 17 -2.26 -0.31 -4.81
N ILE A 18 -3.52 -0.38 -4.36
CA ILE A 18 -4.67 -0.44 -5.28
C ILE A 18 -4.72 0.82 -6.16
N LEU A 19 -4.54 2.02 -5.60
CA LEU A 19 -4.52 3.26 -6.40
C LEU A 19 -3.37 3.26 -7.40
N HIS A 20 -2.17 2.89 -6.95
CA HIS A 20 -0.98 2.83 -7.79
C HIS A 20 -1.21 1.92 -9.01
N HIS A 21 -1.67 0.69 -8.79
CA HIS A 21 -1.90 -0.25 -9.90
C HIS A 21 -3.15 0.08 -10.72
N ALA A 22 -4.13 0.79 -10.14
CA ALA A 22 -5.28 1.28 -10.89
C ALA A 22 -4.91 2.42 -11.86
N GLU A 23 -3.79 3.12 -11.63
CA GLU A 23 -3.22 4.13 -12.53
C GLU A 23 -2.48 3.51 -13.72
N GLU A 24 -1.94 2.29 -13.57
CA GLU A 24 -1.25 1.59 -14.65
C GLU A 24 -2.16 1.26 -15.84
N GLU A 25 -1.58 1.10 -17.03
CA GLU A 25 -2.28 0.80 -18.29
C GLU A 25 -3.05 -0.54 -18.26
N ARG A 26 -2.75 -1.44 -17.34
CA ARG A 26 -3.46 -2.71 -17.14
C ARG A 26 -4.60 -2.60 -16.11
N GLY A 27 -4.54 -1.61 -15.22
CA GLY A 27 -5.47 -1.46 -14.10
C GLY A 27 -5.33 -2.60 -13.09
N VAL A 28 -6.26 -2.65 -12.14
CA VAL A 28 -6.20 -3.60 -11.03
C VAL A 28 -7.39 -4.57 -11.07
N TYR A 29 -7.11 -5.87 -10.97
CA TYR A 29 -8.15 -6.89 -10.79
C TYR A 29 -7.95 -7.65 -9.47
N GLY A 30 -9.06 -8.04 -8.85
CA GLY A 30 -9.07 -8.49 -7.45
C GLY A 30 -8.14 -9.67 -7.17
N MET A 31 -8.12 -10.68 -8.03
CA MET A 31 -7.28 -11.86 -7.80
C MET A 31 -5.79 -11.52 -7.83
N TRP A 32 -5.36 -10.72 -8.80
CA TRP A 32 -3.97 -10.31 -8.90
C TRP A 32 -3.51 -9.47 -7.71
N MET A 33 -4.37 -8.63 -7.13
CA MET A 33 -3.98 -7.95 -5.89
C MET A 33 -3.79 -8.89 -4.71
N ILE A 34 -4.56 -9.98 -4.64
CA ILE A 34 -4.38 -10.98 -3.59
C ILE A 34 -3.02 -11.66 -3.74
N GLU A 35 -2.66 -12.02 -4.98
CA GLU A 35 -1.38 -12.65 -5.31
C GLU A 35 -0.20 -11.69 -5.07
N GLU A 36 -0.29 -10.46 -5.57
CA GLU A 36 0.71 -9.41 -5.42
C GLU A 36 0.99 -9.13 -3.94
N LEU A 37 -0.05 -8.92 -3.13
CA LEU A 37 0.12 -8.69 -1.69
C LEU A 37 0.68 -9.93 -0.98
N SER A 38 0.35 -11.13 -1.43
CA SER A 38 0.93 -12.36 -0.90
C SER A 38 2.43 -12.45 -1.19
N HIS A 39 2.90 -11.99 -2.36
CA HIS A 39 4.33 -11.89 -2.66
C HIS A 39 5.05 -10.91 -1.73
N HIS A 40 4.36 -9.86 -1.27
CA HIS A 40 4.86 -8.91 -0.27
C HIS A 40 4.73 -9.41 1.19
N GLY A 41 4.35 -10.68 1.39
CA GLY A 41 4.20 -11.29 2.71
C GLY A 41 2.86 -11.06 3.41
N TYR A 42 1.90 -10.42 2.74
CA TYR A 42 0.58 -10.11 3.29
C TYR A 42 -0.50 -11.05 2.73
N ARG A 43 -1.09 -11.88 3.59
CA ARG A 43 -2.20 -12.75 3.20
C ARG A 43 -3.53 -12.00 3.26
N LEU A 44 -4.01 -11.55 2.10
CA LEU A 44 -5.32 -10.92 1.99
C LEU A 44 -6.38 -11.89 1.47
N SER A 45 -7.50 -12.02 2.18
CA SER A 45 -8.62 -12.84 1.69
C SER A 45 -9.49 -12.05 0.70
N PRO A 46 -10.18 -12.73 -0.23
CA PRO A 46 -11.26 -12.13 -1.03
C PRO A 46 -12.28 -11.35 -0.17
N GLY A 47 -12.67 -11.93 0.97
CA GLY A 47 -13.62 -11.32 1.91
C GLY A 47 -13.13 -10.01 2.53
N THR A 48 -11.83 -9.72 2.46
CA THR A 48 -11.26 -8.45 2.90
C THR A 48 -11.07 -7.49 1.72
N LEU A 49 -10.55 -7.97 0.59
CA LEU A 49 -10.21 -7.14 -0.56
C LEU A 49 -11.45 -6.55 -1.24
N TYR A 50 -12.47 -7.36 -1.52
CA TYR A 50 -13.63 -6.89 -2.28
C TYR A 50 -14.41 -5.78 -1.55
N PRO A 51 -14.61 -5.84 -0.21
CA PRO A 51 -15.15 -4.70 0.52
C PRO A 51 -14.28 -3.44 0.49
N ILE A 52 -12.95 -3.55 0.37
CA ILE A 52 -12.06 -2.39 0.20
C ILE A 52 -12.29 -1.76 -1.19
N LEU A 53 -12.26 -2.58 -2.24
CA LEU A 53 -12.52 -2.14 -3.62
C LEU A 53 -13.88 -1.47 -3.75
N ALA A 54 -14.94 -2.06 -3.18
CA ALA A 54 -16.28 -1.48 -3.18
C ALA A 54 -16.32 -0.11 -2.50
N ARG A 55 -15.65 0.06 -1.35
CA ARG A 55 -15.56 1.35 -0.65
C ARG A 55 -14.78 2.40 -1.44
N MET A 56 -13.68 2.01 -2.09
CA MET A 56 -12.90 2.91 -2.93
C MET A 56 -13.67 3.34 -4.18
N ALA A 57 -14.43 2.42 -4.78
CA ALA A 57 -15.31 2.72 -5.92
C ALA A 57 -16.47 3.65 -5.51
N HIS A 58 -17.12 3.39 -4.37
CA HIS A 58 -18.15 4.26 -3.82
C HIS A 58 -17.63 5.67 -3.53
N ARG A 59 -16.38 5.80 -3.07
CA ARG A 59 -15.72 7.10 -2.87
C ARG A 59 -15.28 7.78 -4.17
N GLY A 60 -15.50 7.13 -5.32
CA GLY A 60 -15.13 7.66 -6.62
C GLY A 60 -13.64 7.71 -6.87
N TRP A 61 -12.81 6.97 -6.12
CA TRP A 61 -11.35 6.93 -6.32
C TRP A 61 -10.93 5.93 -7.40
N ILE A 62 -11.73 4.88 -7.58
CA ILE A 62 -11.58 3.92 -8.67
C ILE A 62 -12.93 3.70 -9.34
N LYS A 63 -12.91 3.22 -10.58
CA LYS A 63 -14.10 2.83 -11.33
C LYS A 63 -13.91 1.45 -11.92
N ALA A 64 -14.96 0.62 -11.90
CA ALA A 64 -14.94 -0.65 -12.62
C ALA A 64 -15.03 -0.38 -14.12
N VAL A 65 -14.22 -1.09 -14.89
CA VAL A 65 -14.35 -1.17 -16.35
C VAL A 65 -15.27 -2.33 -16.67
N GLU A 66 -16.18 -2.15 -17.62
CA GLU A 66 -17.05 -3.22 -18.07
C GLU A 66 -16.22 -4.35 -18.69
N PRO A 67 -16.36 -5.60 -18.20
CA PRO A 67 -15.70 -6.74 -18.80
C PRO A 67 -16.27 -7.01 -20.19
N ARG A 68 -15.45 -7.53 -21.11
CA ARG A 68 -15.90 -7.86 -22.48
C ARG A 68 -16.73 -9.14 -22.51
N SER A 69 -16.59 -9.98 -21.49
CA SER A 69 -17.31 -11.23 -21.28
C SER A 69 -17.62 -11.46 -19.81
N SER A 70 -18.66 -12.23 -19.50
CA SER A 70 -18.99 -12.65 -18.13
C SER A 70 -17.91 -13.51 -17.47
N ARG A 71 -16.95 -14.04 -18.25
CA ARG A 71 -15.80 -14.81 -17.77
C ARG A 71 -14.59 -13.94 -17.41
N ASP A 72 -14.58 -12.68 -17.81
CA ASP A 72 -13.44 -11.80 -17.55
C ASP A 72 -13.45 -11.29 -16.12
N ALA A 73 -12.26 -11.16 -15.53
CA ALA A 73 -12.13 -10.53 -14.23
C ALA A 73 -12.56 -9.06 -14.31
N ARG A 74 -13.27 -8.60 -13.28
CA ARG A 74 -13.58 -7.16 -13.14
C ARG A 74 -12.29 -6.38 -12.91
N VAL A 75 -11.97 -5.49 -13.84
CA VAL A 75 -10.84 -4.56 -13.75
C VAL A 75 -11.31 -3.22 -13.19
N TYR A 76 -10.50 -2.61 -12.35
CA TYR A 76 -10.70 -1.27 -11.82
C TYR A 76 -9.60 -0.33 -12.32
N ARG A 77 -9.99 0.91 -12.58
CA ARG A 77 -9.10 2.00 -13.01
C ARG A 77 -9.22 3.19 -12.09
N ILE A 78 -8.13 3.92 -11.96
CA ILE A 78 -8.12 5.17 -11.19
C ILE A 78 -9.03 6.20 -11.89
N THR A 79 -9.68 7.04 -11.09
CA THR A 79 -10.43 8.21 -11.57
C THR A 79 -9.57 9.47 -11.40
N PRO A 80 -9.98 10.64 -11.94
CA PRO A 80 -9.30 11.90 -11.65
C PRO A 80 -9.22 12.19 -10.14
N ALA A 81 -10.32 12.00 -9.40
CA ALA A 81 -10.32 12.15 -7.94
C ALA A 81 -9.40 11.15 -7.23
N GLY A 82 -9.28 9.92 -7.75
CA GLY A 82 -8.32 8.94 -7.24
C GLY A 82 -6.87 9.34 -7.47
N ALA A 83 -6.56 9.92 -8.63
CA ALA A 83 -5.24 10.40 -8.97
C ALA A 83 -4.80 11.54 -8.05
N GLU A 84 -5.70 12.50 -7.77
CA GLU A 84 -5.44 13.56 -6.79
C GLU A 84 -5.13 13.00 -5.39
N VAL A 85 -5.85 11.96 -4.97
CA VAL A 85 -5.59 11.28 -3.69
C VAL A 85 -4.23 10.58 -3.73
N LEU A 86 -3.90 9.88 -4.81
CA LEU A 86 -2.62 9.20 -4.97
C LEU A 86 -1.44 10.19 -4.93
N ASP A 87 -1.56 11.35 -5.57
CA ASP A 87 -0.51 12.37 -5.57
C ASP A 87 -0.29 12.99 -4.18
N ARG A 88 -1.36 13.17 -3.41
CA ARG A 88 -1.25 13.59 -1.99
C ARG A 88 -0.54 12.52 -1.15
N LEU A 89 -0.86 11.25 -1.38
CA LEU A 89 -0.23 10.13 -0.68
C LEU A 89 1.25 10.00 -1.04
N ARG A 90 1.63 10.19 -2.31
CA ARG A 90 3.03 10.20 -2.77
C ARG A 90 3.86 11.24 -2.02
N ARG A 91 3.34 12.46 -1.85
CA ARG A 91 4.02 13.52 -1.08
C ARG A 91 4.19 13.15 0.39
N ALA A 92 3.12 12.67 1.04
CA ALA A 92 3.17 12.25 2.44
C ALA A 92 4.15 11.07 2.67
N LEU A 93 4.21 10.12 1.73
CA LEU A 93 5.15 9.01 1.81
C LEU A 93 6.61 9.46 1.64
N ALA A 94 6.89 10.42 0.75
CA ALA A 94 8.23 10.96 0.57
C ALA A 94 8.73 11.70 1.82
N GLU A 95 7.84 12.44 2.50
CA GLU A 95 8.12 13.07 3.78
C GLU A 95 8.41 12.02 4.86
N LEU A 96 7.51 11.04 5.01
CA LEU A 96 7.63 9.99 6.03
C LEU A 96 8.88 9.12 5.84
N ASP A 97 9.26 8.80 4.61
CA ASP A 97 10.48 8.05 4.31
C ASP A 97 11.74 8.81 4.78
N GLY A 98 11.76 10.13 4.63
CA GLY A 98 12.84 10.98 5.14
C GLY A 98 13.00 10.95 6.66
N GLU A 99 11.89 10.81 7.39
CA GLU A 99 11.86 10.82 8.86
C GLU A 99 12.06 9.44 9.49
N VAL A 100 11.41 8.41 8.94
CA VAL A 100 11.33 7.07 9.54
C VAL A 100 12.22 6.05 8.81
N GLY A 101 12.52 6.27 7.53
CA GLY A 101 13.29 5.34 6.69
C GLY A 101 14.77 5.25 7.06
N ARG A 102 15.33 6.31 7.67
CA ARG A 102 16.67 6.25 8.28
C ARG A 102 16.55 5.86 9.74
N ARG A 103 16.85 4.59 10.06
CA ARG A 103 17.34 4.31 11.41
C ARG A 103 18.60 5.16 11.61
N PRO A 104 18.72 5.98 12.67
CA PRO A 104 20.00 6.54 13.03
C PRO A 104 20.97 5.35 13.09
N ALA A 105 22.01 5.38 12.26
CA ALA A 105 23.07 4.38 12.33
C ALA A 105 23.44 4.27 13.80
N GLU A 106 23.26 3.07 14.37
CA GLU A 106 23.43 2.81 15.80
C GLU A 106 24.64 3.59 16.28
N ALA A 107 24.43 4.54 17.20
CA ALA A 107 25.47 5.36 17.76
C ALA A 107 26.49 4.41 18.38
N ARG A 108 27.51 4.07 17.58
CA ARG A 108 28.56 3.14 17.94
C ARG A 108 29.17 3.69 19.22
N PRO A 109 29.07 2.99 20.37
CA PRO A 109 29.51 3.57 21.63
C PRO A 109 30.96 3.98 21.48
N ALA A 110 31.23 5.25 21.74
CA ALA A 110 32.57 5.81 21.73
C ALA A 110 33.44 4.87 22.56
N ARG A 111 34.49 4.32 21.94
CA ARG A 111 35.48 3.49 22.64
C ARG A 111 36.04 4.35 23.76
N THR A 112 35.54 4.17 24.97
CA THR A 112 36.07 4.78 26.18
C THR A 112 37.53 4.37 26.27
N GLY A 113 38.41 5.36 26.21
CA GLY A 113 39.85 5.16 26.22
C GLY A 113 40.26 4.31 27.42
N ARG A 114 40.94 3.20 27.16
CA ARG A 114 41.74 2.56 28.19
C ARG A 114 43.01 3.38 28.35
N SER A 115 42.91 4.38 29.22
CA SER A 115 44.05 4.84 29.99
C SER A 115 44.58 3.64 30.79
N SER A 116 45.76 3.13 30.43
CA SER A 116 46.64 2.52 31.42
C SER A 116 47.93 3.34 31.43
N ARG A 117 47.92 4.31 32.34
CA ARG A 117 49.10 4.88 32.98
C ARG A 117 49.98 3.75 33.54
N ARG A 118 51.29 3.93 33.33
CA ARG A 118 52.41 3.56 34.20
C ARG A 118 52.73 2.08 34.41
#